data_AF-A0A954NNT4-F1
#
_entry.id   AF-A0A954NNT4-F1
#
_cell.length_a   1.000
_cell.length_b   1.000
_cell.length_c   1.000
_cell.angle_alpha   90.00
_cell.angle_beta   90.00
_cell.angle_gamma   90.00
#
_symmetry.space_group_name_H-M   'P 1'
#
loop_
_entity.id
_entity.type
_entity.pdbx_description
1 polymer ?
#
loop_
_entity_poly.entity_id
_entity_poly.type
_entity_poly.pdbx_seq_one_letter_code
_entity_poly.pdbx_strand_id
1 'polypeptide(L)'
;MLLLRNKSLASLSFLALLMSGCGSLPTFDHLDAVPAHRVPQTLLGPSKSDMQEISLSRLRRSPTGVYELGPNDILGVYIETILGNAGDVPPVHFPEDGEQEPAIGYPVPIREDGTIALPLIPPIDVAGLTLADTQELIRKAYTVDRRILPPGASRIIVTLIKRRQHRVLVVREEGGATSRVNGTQEVIKRGAGYVVDLPAYENDLLHALNETGGLPGMDAQNEVLIIRGGAM
;
A
#
# COMPACT_ATOMS: atom_id res chain seq x y z
N MET A 1 -28.90 20.56 -76.56
CA MET A 1 -28.20 21.47 -75.63
C MET A 1 -28.94 21.68 -74.29
N LEU A 2 -29.91 20.83 -73.90
CA LEU A 2 -30.60 20.91 -72.58
C LEU A 2 -30.09 19.91 -71.53
N LEU A 3 -29.47 18.79 -71.94
CA LEU A 3 -29.08 17.71 -71.03
C LEU A 3 -27.80 17.95 -70.21
N LEU A 4 -26.89 18.81 -70.67
CA LEU A 4 -25.68 19.17 -69.90
C LEU A 4 -25.97 20.16 -68.76
N ARG A 5 -27.04 20.96 -68.86
CA ARG A 5 -27.40 21.97 -67.85
C ARG A 5 -27.94 21.33 -66.56
N ASN A 6 -28.57 20.15 -66.65
CA ASN A 6 -29.08 19.44 -65.47
C ASN A 6 -27.99 18.73 -64.65
N LYS A 7 -26.90 18.26 -65.29
CA LYS A 7 -25.83 17.54 -64.58
C LYS A 7 -24.97 18.48 -63.70
N SER A 8 -24.71 19.70 -64.16
CA SER A 8 -24.01 20.72 -63.35
C SER A 8 -24.87 21.26 -62.19
N LEU A 9 -26.19 21.36 -62.35
CA LEU A 9 -27.08 21.73 -61.23
C LEU A 9 -27.16 20.62 -60.17
N ALA A 10 -27.17 19.36 -60.59
CA ALA A 10 -27.18 18.23 -59.68
C ALA A 10 -25.89 18.12 -58.84
N SER A 11 -24.72 18.38 -59.45
CA SER A 11 -23.45 18.34 -58.70
C SER A 11 -23.28 19.52 -57.74
N LEU A 12 -23.80 20.71 -58.09
CA LEU A 12 -23.77 21.88 -57.23
C LEU A 12 -24.67 21.73 -56.00
N SER A 13 -25.84 21.10 -56.16
CA SER A 13 -26.75 20.81 -55.05
C SER A 13 -26.17 19.76 -54.10
N PHE A 14 -25.52 18.72 -54.62
CA PHE A 14 -24.88 17.68 -53.79
C PHE A 14 -23.67 18.22 -53.01
N LEU A 15 -22.90 19.14 -53.57
CA LEU A 15 -21.77 19.79 -52.88
C LEU A 15 -22.22 20.73 -51.76
N ALA A 16 -23.39 21.36 -51.90
CA ALA A 16 -23.96 22.23 -50.86
C ALA A 16 -24.41 21.45 -49.61
N LEU A 17 -24.89 20.22 -49.78
CA LEU A 17 -25.28 19.34 -48.67
C LEU A 17 -24.07 18.87 -47.84
N LEU A 18 -22.89 18.69 -48.47
CA LEU A 18 -21.65 18.24 -47.83
C LEU A 18 -20.94 19.35 -47.02
N MET A 19 -21.27 20.63 -47.24
CA MET A 19 -20.73 21.77 -46.50
C MET A 19 -21.56 22.14 -45.25
N SER A 20 -22.65 21.43 -45.00
CA SER A 20 -23.43 21.55 -43.76
C SER A 20 -22.69 20.79 -42.65
N GLY A 21 -21.76 21.47 -41.97
CA GLY A 21 -21.10 20.92 -40.80
C GLY A 21 -22.10 20.53 -39.70
N CYS A 22 -21.75 19.59 -38.84
CA CYS A 22 -22.61 19.10 -37.75
C CYS A 22 -23.11 20.17 -36.76
N GLY A 23 -22.67 21.43 -36.87
CA GLY A 23 -23.11 22.55 -36.04
C GLY A 23 -24.34 23.31 -36.56
N SER A 24 -24.86 23.03 -37.75
CA SER A 24 -26.00 23.75 -38.35
C SER A 24 -27.32 22.98 -38.33
N LEU A 25 -27.40 21.87 -37.58
CA LEU A 25 -28.65 21.15 -37.40
C LEU A 25 -29.49 21.90 -36.35
N PRO A 26 -30.67 22.46 -36.71
CA PRO A 26 -31.54 23.18 -35.79
C PRO A 26 -32.07 22.31 -34.63
N THR A 27 -31.82 20.99 -34.69
CA THR A 27 -32.12 20.06 -33.60
C THR A 27 -31.21 20.22 -32.38
N PHE A 28 -30.04 20.87 -32.50
CA PHE A 28 -29.12 21.11 -31.38
C PHE A 28 -29.12 22.56 -30.86
N ASP A 29 -29.83 23.47 -31.54
CA ASP A 29 -29.95 24.89 -31.17
C ASP A 29 -30.91 25.13 -29.99
N HIS A 30 -31.55 24.05 -29.50
CA HIS A 30 -32.55 24.07 -28.44
C HIS A 30 -32.23 23.13 -27.28
N LEU A 31 -30.94 22.86 -27.05
CA LEU A 31 -30.50 22.33 -25.76
C LEU A 31 -30.30 23.50 -24.81
N ASP A 32 -31.34 23.84 -24.06
CA ASP A 32 -31.28 24.81 -22.96
C ASP A 32 -30.35 24.29 -21.84
N ALA A 33 -29.05 24.48 -22.02
CA ALA A 33 -28.07 24.22 -20.99
C ALA A 33 -28.28 25.23 -19.86
N VAL A 34 -28.48 24.75 -18.62
CA VAL A 34 -28.56 25.62 -17.46
C VAL A 34 -27.17 26.20 -17.19
N PRO A 35 -26.97 27.53 -17.26
CA PRO A 35 -25.67 28.11 -16.97
C PRO A 35 -25.31 27.89 -15.49
N ALA A 36 -24.03 27.64 -15.20
CA ALA A 36 -23.57 27.19 -13.88
C ALA A 36 -24.05 28.08 -12.70
N HIS A 37 -24.23 29.38 -12.93
CA HIS A 37 -24.71 30.34 -11.90
C HIS A 37 -26.21 30.20 -11.55
N ARG A 38 -27.00 29.50 -12.37
CA ARG A 38 -28.44 29.24 -12.13
C ARG A 38 -28.70 27.90 -11.44
N VAL A 39 -27.65 27.09 -11.24
CA VAL A 39 -27.77 25.83 -10.51
C VAL A 39 -27.91 26.14 -9.01
N PRO A 40 -28.93 25.62 -8.32
CA PRO A 40 -29.08 25.79 -6.88
C PRO A 40 -27.81 25.36 -6.14
N GLN A 41 -27.37 26.14 -5.15
CA GLN A 41 -26.15 25.84 -4.40
C GLN A 41 -26.18 24.49 -3.68
N THR A 42 -27.37 23.98 -3.35
CA THR A 42 -27.54 22.63 -2.77
C THR A 42 -27.17 21.50 -3.71
N LEU A 43 -27.15 21.74 -5.03
CA LEU A 43 -26.71 20.79 -6.04
C LEU A 43 -25.25 21.03 -6.46
N LEU A 44 -24.65 22.14 -6.03
CA LEU A 44 -23.23 22.41 -6.22
C LEU A 44 -22.46 21.69 -5.10
N GLY A 45 -21.42 20.93 -5.48
CA GLY A 45 -20.47 20.40 -4.51
C GLY A 45 -19.72 21.54 -3.78
N PRO A 46 -19.06 21.24 -2.65
CA PRO A 46 -18.21 22.21 -1.97
C PRO A 46 -17.15 22.78 -2.92
N SER A 47 -16.91 24.09 -2.85
CA SER A 47 -15.90 24.73 -3.69
C SER A 47 -14.52 24.14 -3.41
N LYS A 48 -13.78 23.85 -4.47
CA LYS A 48 -12.38 23.41 -4.40
C LYS A 48 -11.39 24.57 -4.56
N SER A 49 -11.87 25.81 -4.75
CA SER A 49 -11.03 26.99 -5.03
C SER A 49 -10.01 27.28 -3.92
N ASP A 50 -10.37 27.01 -2.67
CA ASP A 50 -9.54 27.28 -1.50
C ASP A 50 -8.83 26.03 -0.97
N MET A 51 -8.96 24.90 -1.67
CA MET A 51 -8.26 23.67 -1.30
C MET A 51 -6.78 23.78 -1.67
N GLN A 52 -5.92 23.31 -0.78
CA GLN A 52 -4.49 23.18 -1.02
C GLN A 52 -4.13 21.73 -1.32
N GLU A 53 -3.11 21.54 -2.13
CA GLU A 53 -2.55 20.21 -2.37
C GLU A 53 -2.02 19.61 -1.07
N ILE A 54 -2.33 18.34 -0.83
CA ILE A 54 -1.85 17.65 0.36
C ILE A 54 -0.36 17.32 0.23
N SER A 55 0.43 17.68 1.23
CA SER A 55 1.82 17.21 1.30
C SER A 55 1.84 15.68 1.45
N LEU A 56 2.49 14.98 0.53
CA LEU A 56 2.59 13.52 0.52
C LEU A 56 3.28 12.96 1.77
N SER A 57 4.11 13.76 2.45
CA SER A 57 4.71 13.39 3.73
C SER A 57 3.67 13.12 4.82
N ARG A 58 2.47 13.70 4.74
CA ARG A 58 1.37 13.47 5.69
C ARG A 58 0.70 12.10 5.47
N LEU A 59 0.89 11.50 4.31
CA LEU A 59 0.39 10.17 3.98
C LEU A 59 1.34 9.06 4.47
N ARG A 60 2.56 9.44 4.86
CA ARG A 60 3.55 8.55 5.46
C ARG A 60 3.41 8.49 6.97
N ARG A 61 3.82 7.36 7.54
CA ARG A 61 4.09 7.29 8.98
C ARG A 61 5.41 8.01 9.26
N SER A 62 5.48 8.76 10.36
CA SER A 62 6.75 9.36 10.78
C SER A 62 7.74 8.25 11.15
N PRO A 63 9.00 8.31 10.67
CA PRO A 63 9.99 7.29 10.95
C PRO A 63 10.26 7.23 12.46
N THR A 64 10.06 6.07 13.07
CA THR A 64 10.50 5.81 14.45
C THR A 64 12.00 5.53 14.44
N GLY A 65 12.73 6.05 15.42
CA GLY A 65 14.20 5.98 15.42
C GLY A 65 14.75 4.56 15.49
N VAL A 66 14.12 3.68 16.27
CA VAL A 66 14.54 2.27 16.44
C VAL A 66 13.32 1.36 16.30
N TYR A 67 13.51 0.18 15.71
CA TYR A 67 12.46 -0.82 15.59
C TYR A 67 12.16 -1.45 16.95
N GLU A 68 10.93 -1.27 17.42
CA GLU A 68 10.41 -1.99 18.60
C GLU A 68 9.70 -3.27 18.16
N LEU A 69 10.08 -4.36 18.83
CA LEU A 69 9.56 -5.69 18.63
C LEU A 69 8.09 -5.79 19.03
N GLY A 70 7.36 -6.70 18.42
CA GLY A 70 5.98 -6.97 18.75
C GLY A 70 5.51 -8.35 18.31
N PRO A 71 4.28 -8.71 18.66
CA PRO A 71 3.70 -10.00 18.28
C PRO A 71 3.80 -10.27 16.79
N ASN A 72 4.06 -11.54 16.43
CA ASN A 72 4.25 -12.04 15.06
C ASN A 72 5.56 -11.62 14.37
N ASP A 73 6.45 -10.89 15.05
CA ASP A 73 7.85 -10.78 14.58
C ASP A 73 8.54 -12.15 14.71
N ILE A 74 9.54 -12.39 13.86
CA ILE A 74 10.41 -13.57 13.95
C ILE A 74 11.83 -13.11 14.21
N LEU A 75 12.36 -13.51 15.36
CA LEU A 75 13.73 -13.23 15.76
C LEU A 75 14.65 -14.36 15.30
N GLY A 76 15.88 -14.01 14.92
CA GLY A 76 16.99 -14.94 14.83
C GLY A 76 17.72 -14.93 16.16
N VAL A 77 17.62 -16.02 16.92
CA VAL A 77 18.27 -16.14 18.23
C VAL A 77 19.32 -17.23 18.16
N TYR A 78 20.56 -16.89 18.51
CA TYR A 78 21.62 -17.85 18.70
C TYR A 78 22.18 -17.72 20.10
N ILE A 79 22.20 -18.84 20.82
CA ILE A 79 22.78 -18.95 22.16
C ILE A 79 23.73 -20.14 22.09
N GLU A 80 25.02 -19.83 22.11
CA GLU A 80 26.06 -20.85 22.16
C GLU A 80 25.84 -21.81 23.33
N THR A 81 26.07 -23.10 23.13
CA THR A 81 25.83 -24.23 24.06
C THR A 81 24.38 -24.55 24.41
N ILE A 82 23.41 -23.70 24.08
CA ILE A 82 21.98 -23.94 24.36
C ILE A 82 21.20 -24.32 23.09
N LEU A 83 21.30 -23.48 22.05
CA LEU A 83 20.62 -23.71 20.78
C LEU A 83 21.55 -24.34 19.72
N GLY A 84 22.86 -24.12 19.85
CA GLY A 84 23.89 -24.73 19.00
C GLY A 84 25.12 -25.14 19.82
N ASN A 85 26.02 -25.93 19.25
CA ASN A 85 27.24 -26.32 19.98
C ASN A 85 28.29 -25.21 19.93
N ALA A 86 29.22 -25.25 20.87
CA ALA A 86 30.38 -24.36 20.86
C ALA A 86 31.20 -24.56 19.58
N GLY A 87 31.48 -23.47 18.86
CA GLY A 87 32.19 -23.49 17.58
C GLY A 87 31.35 -23.73 16.33
N ASP A 88 30.05 -24.07 16.47
CA ASP A 88 29.15 -24.16 15.32
C ASP A 88 28.86 -22.78 14.74
N VAL A 89 28.84 -22.67 13.42
CA VAL A 89 28.43 -21.44 12.73
C VAL A 89 26.91 -21.34 12.79
N PRO A 90 26.34 -20.25 13.33
CA PRO A 90 24.89 -20.07 13.37
C PRO A 90 24.30 -20.02 11.96
N PRO A 91 23.05 -20.48 11.76
CA PRO A 91 22.36 -20.34 10.49
C PRO A 91 22.21 -18.86 10.13
N VAL A 92 22.41 -18.56 8.84
CA VAL A 92 22.22 -17.22 8.27
C VAL A 92 20.98 -17.26 7.40
N HIS A 93 20.06 -16.33 7.66
CA HIS A 93 18.81 -16.16 6.94
C HIS A 93 18.91 -14.93 6.04
N PHE A 94 18.81 -15.15 4.74
CA PHE A 94 18.72 -14.08 3.75
C PHE A 94 17.25 -13.80 3.48
N PRO A 95 16.77 -12.55 3.64
CA PRO A 95 15.41 -12.19 3.30
C PRO A 95 15.19 -12.29 1.79
N GLU A 96 14.00 -12.75 1.39
CA GLU A 96 13.63 -12.93 -0.03
C GLU A 96 13.55 -11.59 -0.78
N ASP A 97 13.12 -10.54 -0.08
CA ASP A 97 12.80 -9.23 -0.65
C ASP A 97 14.04 -8.31 -0.77
N GLY A 98 15.18 -8.70 -0.19
CA GLY A 98 16.45 -7.96 -0.25
C GLY A 98 16.52 -6.63 0.52
N GLU A 99 15.39 -6.09 0.97
CA GLU A 99 15.29 -4.83 1.74
C GLU A 99 15.86 -4.93 3.16
N GLN A 100 15.87 -6.13 3.74
CA GLN A 100 16.31 -6.36 5.11
C GLN A 100 17.73 -6.93 5.15
N GLU A 101 18.49 -6.56 6.17
CA GLU A 101 19.83 -7.12 6.38
C GLU A 101 19.74 -8.63 6.67
N PRO A 102 20.75 -9.43 6.27
CA PRO A 102 20.80 -10.84 6.62
C PRO A 102 20.74 -11.05 8.13
N ALA A 103 19.88 -11.97 8.56
CA ALA A 103 19.69 -12.31 9.96
C ALA A 103 20.49 -13.55 10.35
N ILE A 104 20.86 -13.66 11.64
CA ILE A 104 21.68 -14.73 12.18
C ILE A 104 20.96 -15.39 13.36
N GLY A 105 20.93 -16.71 13.38
CA GLY A 105 20.41 -17.52 14.48
C GLY A 105 19.13 -18.26 14.14
N TYR A 106 18.64 -19.06 15.08
CA TYR A 106 17.47 -19.91 14.89
C TYR A 106 16.18 -19.08 14.95
N PRO A 107 15.17 -19.40 14.12
CA PRO A 107 13.91 -18.67 14.10
C PRO A 107 13.11 -18.90 15.39
N VAL A 108 12.86 -17.82 16.12
CA VAL A 108 12.03 -17.77 17.33
C VAL A 108 10.91 -16.76 17.12
N PRO A 109 9.65 -17.21 16.94
CA PRO A 109 8.52 -16.29 16.78
C PRO A 109 8.16 -15.62 18.11
N ILE A 110 7.83 -14.34 18.05
CA ILE A 110 7.18 -13.62 19.15
C ILE A 110 5.70 -13.98 19.13
N ARG A 111 5.23 -14.54 20.25
CA ARG A 111 3.84 -14.99 20.41
C ARG A 111 2.86 -13.81 20.42
N GLU A 112 1.57 -14.15 20.33
CA GLU A 112 0.46 -13.19 20.44
C GLU A 112 0.46 -12.43 21.77
N ASP A 113 0.95 -13.04 22.85
CA ASP A 113 1.08 -12.43 24.18
C ASP A 113 2.33 -11.54 24.32
N GLY A 114 3.12 -11.36 23.26
CA GLY A 114 4.36 -10.56 23.27
C GLY A 114 5.60 -11.30 23.77
N THR A 115 5.48 -12.58 24.14
CA THR A 115 6.59 -13.34 24.70
C THR A 115 7.34 -14.21 23.69
N ILE A 116 8.59 -14.55 24.01
CA ILE A 116 9.37 -15.59 23.34
C ILE A 116 9.60 -16.76 24.29
N ALA A 117 9.68 -17.99 23.77
CA ALA A 117 10.18 -19.12 24.55
C ALA A 117 11.55 -19.53 24.07
N LEU A 118 12.42 -19.73 25.06
CA LEU A 118 13.76 -20.26 24.86
C LEU A 118 13.95 -21.43 25.84
N PRO A 119 14.82 -22.40 25.53
CA PRO A 119 15.03 -23.57 26.38
C PRO A 119 15.51 -23.20 27.79
N LEU A 120 15.12 -23.98 28.81
CA LEU A 120 15.61 -23.90 30.20
C LEU A 120 15.22 -22.62 30.99
N ILE A 121 14.42 -21.73 30.40
CA ILE A 121 13.93 -20.51 31.04
C ILE A 121 12.41 -20.35 30.83
N PRO A 122 11.69 -19.61 31.68
CA PRO A 122 10.30 -19.28 31.43
C PRO A 122 10.20 -18.29 30.25
N PRO A 123 9.03 -18.16 29.61
CA PRO A 123 8.82 -17.19 28.55
C PRO A 123 9.20 -15.77 28.98
N ILE A 124 9.82 -15.02 28.07
CA ILE A 124 10.30 -13.66 28.29
C ILE A 124 9.44 -12.70 27.47
N ASP A 125 8.91 -11.66 28.10
CA ASP A 125 8.22 -10.57 27.42
C ASP A 125 9.24 -9.68 26.69
N VAL A 126 9.03 -9.50 25.39
CA VAL A 126 9.91 -8.73 24.50
C VAL A 126 9.15 -7.68 23.69
N ALA A 127 7.83 -7.59 23.85
CA ALA A 127 7.03 -6.61 23.13
C ALA A 127 7.42 -5.18 23.56
N GLY A 128 7.58 -4.29 22.59
CA GLY A 128 8.02 -2.90 22.82
C GLY A 128 9.52 -2.75 23.08
N LEU A 129 10.29 -3.84 23.18
CA LEU A 129 11.75 -3.77 23.35
C LEU A 129 12.46 -3.64 22.01
N THR A 130 13.68 -3.09 22.04
CA THR A 130 14.59 -3.12 20.88
C THR A 130 15.36 -4.45 20.84
N LEU A 131 15.95 -4.79 19.68
CA LEU A 131 16.81 -5.98 19.56
C LEU A 131 17.95 -5.99 20.60
N ALA A 132 18.52 -4.82 20.88
CA ALA A 132 19.60 -4.67 21.86
C ALA A 132 19.11 -4.94 23.29
N ASP A 133 17.95 -4.39 23.65
CA ASP A 133 17.35 -4.61 24.98
C ASP A 133 16.94 -6.09 25.16
N THR A 134 16.38 -6.70 24.11
CA THR A 134 16.05 -8.13 24.11
C THR A 134 17.29 -9.00 24.27
N GLN A 135 18.39 -8.69 23.60
CA GLN A 135 19.65 -9.42 23.76
C GLN A 135 20.17 -9.34 25.19
N GLU A 136 20.11 -8.15 25.79
CA GLU A 136 20.50 -7.93 27.18
C GLU A 136 19.59 -8.70 28.16
N LEU A 137 18.29 -8.71 27.91
CA LEU A 137 17.32 -9.43 28.72
C LEU A 137 17.53 -10.94 28.68
N ILE A 138 17.78 -11.50 27.49
CA ILE A 138 18.13 -12.92 27.32
C ILE A 138 19.45 -13.23 28.02
N ARG A 139 20.46 -12.37 27.88
CA ARG A 139 21.74 -12.51 28.58
C ARG A 139 21.55 -12.59 30.09
N LYS A 140 20.78 -11.67 30.66
CA LYS A 140 20.47 -11.65 32.09
C LYS A 140 19.73 -12.93 32.53
N ALA A 141 18.75 -13.39 31.77
CA ALA A 141 17.96 -14.57 32.11
C ALA A 141 18.83 -15.85 32.22
N TYR A 142 19.75 -16.06 31.28
CA TYR A 142 20.62 -17.25 31.29
C TYR A 142 21.81 -17.15 32.25
N THR A 143 22.37 -15.96 32.45
CA THR A 143 23.60 -15.79 33.25
C THR A 143 23.33 -15.45 34.72
N VAL A 144 22.37 -14.56 34.99
CA VAL A 144 22.11 -14.02 36.34
C VAL A 144 20.97 -14.80 37.01
N ASP A 145 19.83 -14.92 36.33
CA ASP A 145 18.61 -15.41 36.97
C ASP A 145 18.62 -16.93 37.11
N ARG A 146 19.06 -17.64 36.07
CA ARG A 146 19.13 -19.11 36.06
C ARG A 146 20.53 -19.67 36.25
N ARG A 147 21.58 -18.84 36.09
CA ARG A 147 23.00 -19.24 36.24
C ARG A 147 23.37 -20.49 35.44
N ILE A 148 22.77 -20.63 34.26
CA ILE A 148 23.01 -21.75 33.34
C ILE A 148 24.34 -21.52 32.61
N LEU A 149 24.60 -20.27 32.25
CA LEU A 149 25.77 -19.86 31.48
C LEU A 149 26.71 -19.00 32.33
N PRO A 150 28.04 -19.20 32.22
CA PRO A 150 29.02 -18.35 32.88
C PRO A 150 28.93 -16.90 32.33
N PRO A 151 29.02 -15.88 33.20
CA PRO A 151 28.92 -14.49 32.77
C PRO A 151 30.09 -14.13 31.82
N GLY A 152 29.76 -13.55 30.66
CA GLY A 152 30.72 -13.02 29.70
C GLY A 152 31.35 -14.03 28.73
N ALA A 153 31.08 -15.33 28.89
CA ALA A 153 31.67 -16.39 28.05
C ALA A 153 30.69 -17.00 27.03
N SER A 154 29.48 -16.45 26.90
CA SER A 154 28.45 -17.00 26.00
C SER A 154 28.14 -16.03 24.87
N ARG A 155 28.32 -16.49 23.63
CA ARG A 155 27.91 -15.76 22.44
C ARG A 155 26.40 -15.82 22.29
N ILE A 156 25.72 -14.73 22.63
CA ILE A 156 24.29 -14.53 22.43
C ILE A 156 24.13 -13.50 21.30
N ILE A 157 23.43 -13.89 20.24
CA ILE A 157 23.11 -13.03 19.10
C ILE A 157 21.59 -12.98 18.96
N VAL A 158 21.05 -11.77 18.82
CA VAL A 158 19.65 -11.54 18.48
C VAL A 158 19.60 -10.68 17.22
N THR A 159 18.90 -11.16 16.21
CA THR A 159 18.64 -10.45 14.96
C THR A 159 17.16 -10.52 14.61
N LEU A 160 16.71 -9.71 13.65
CA LEU A 160 15.35 -9.75 13.15
C LEU A 160 15.33 -10.52 11.83
N ILE A 161 14.70 -11.70 11.80
CA ILE A 161 14.51 -12.49 10.57
C ILE A 161 13.36 -11.92 9.76
N LYS A 162 12.24 -11.62 10.41
CA LYS A 162 11.04 -11.11 9.75
C LYS A 162 10.29 -10.11 10.62
N ARG A 163 9.95 -8.97 10.03
CA ARG A 163 9.03 -7.97 10.59
C ARG A 163 7.59 -8.47 10.49
N ARG A 164 6.78 -8.21 11.51
CA ARG A 164 5.33 -8.44 11.49
C ARG A 164 4.72 -7.62 10.36
N GLN A 165 3.75 -8.23 9.68
CA GLN A 165 3.07 -7.63 8.54
C GLN A 165 1.61 -7.36 8.89
N HIS A 166 1.08 -6.28 8.33
CA HIS A 166 -0.32 -5.90 8.42
C HIS A 166 -0.97 -6.13 7.07
N ARG A 167 -1.94 -7.04 7.03
CA ARG A 167 -2.74 -7.28 5.84
C ARG A 167 -3.75 -6.14 5.66
N VAL A 168 -3.65 -5.44 4.54
CA VAL A 168 -4.52 -4.31 4.19
C VAL A 168 -5.24 -4.61 2.87
N LEU A 169 -6.55 -4.40 2.86
CA LEU A 169 -7.35 -4.41 1.63
C LEU A 169 -7.45 -2.99 1.11
N VAL A 170 -6.94 -2.76 -0.10
CA VAL A 170 -7.07 -1.50 -0.82
C VAL A 170 -8.09 -1.67 -1.93
N VAL A 171 -9.11 -0.81 -1.94
CA VAL A 171 -10.13 -0.77 -2.99
C VAL A 171 -9.96 0.52 -3.77
N ARG A 172 -9.76 0.40 -5.08
CA ARG A 172 -9.59 1.50 -6.03
C ARG A 172 -10.81 1.60 -6.93
N GLU A 173 -11.51 2.73 -6.93
CA GLU A 173 -12.71 2.95 -7.76
C GLU A 173 -12.40 3.60 -9.11
N GLU A 174 -11.22 4.20 -9.23
CA GLU A 174 -10.73 4.89 -10.43
C GLU A 174 -10.19 3.94 -11.50
N GLY A 175 -10.02 2.65 -11.19
CA GLY A 175 -9.56 1.64 -12.13
C GLY A 175 -10.46 1.54 -13.36
N GLY A 176 -9.96 1.97 -14.51
CA GLY A 176 -10.64 1.87 -15.80
C GLY A 176 -9.92 0.89 -16.73
N ALA A 177 -10.63 -0.12 -17.24
CA ALA A 177 -10.16 -0.93 -18.35
C ALA A 177 -10.87 -0.47 -19.64
N THR A 178 -10.11 -0.16 -20.68
CA THR A 178 -10.71 0.09 -22.00
C THR A 178 -11.02 -1.25 -22.65
N SER A 179 -12.30 -1.58 -22.81
CA SER A 179 -12.73 -2.78 -23.51
C SER A 179 -13.13 -2.42 -24.93
N ARG A 180 -12.73 -3.25 -25.90
CA ARG A 180 -13.19 -3.16 -27.28
C ARG A 180 -14.33 -4.13 -27.49
N VAL A 181 -15.55 -3.63 -27.52
CA VAL A 181 -16.74 -4.41 -27.88
C VAL A 181 -17.22 -3.90 -29.23
N ASN A 182 -17.21 -4.78 -30.24
CA ASN A 182 -17.68 -4.49 -31.61
C ASN A 182 -17.04 -3.26 -32.29
N GLY A 183 -15.74 -3.03 -32.08
CA GLY A 183 -15.02 -1.91 -32.72
C GLY A 183 -15.21 -0.55 -32.05
N THR A 184 -16.13 -0.43 -31.11
CA THR A 184 -16.29 0.72 -30.21
C THR A 184 -15.43 0.54 -28.96
N GLN A 185 -14.64 1.57 -28.62
CA GLN A 185 -13.86 1.59 -27.39
C GLN A 185 -14.76 2.09 -26.25
N GLU A 186 -15.14 1.19 -25.36
CA GLU A 186 -15.96 1.51 -24.19
C GLU A 186 -15.07 1.60 -22.96
N VAL A 187 -15.16 2.71 -22.23
CA VAL A 187 -14.46 2.88 -20.95
C VAL A 187 -15.30 2.21 -19.89
N ILE A 188 -14.90 1.02 -19.47
CA ILE A 188 -15.54 0.32 -18.36
C ILE A 188 -14.75 0.63 -17.09
N LYS A 189 -15.32 1.47 -16.22
CA LYS A 189 -14.79 1.67 -14.86
C LYS A 189 -15.26 0.51 -13.99
N ARG A 190 -14.32 -0.33 -13.55
CA ARG A 190 -14.57 -1.41 -12.59
C ARG A 190 -13.61 -1.20 -11.44
N GLY A 191 -14.16 -1.09 -10.23
CA GLY A 191 -13.33 -1.03 -9.03
C GLY A 191 -12.40 -2.24 -8.94
N ALA A 192 -11.17 -2.02 -8.50
CA ALA A 192 -10.16 -3.04 -8.29
C ALA A 192 -9.88 -3.20 -6.80
N GLY A 193 -9.68 -4.44 -6.35
CA GLY A 193 -9.32 -4.76 -4.97
C GLY A 193 -7.95 -5.41 -4.92
N TYR A 194 -7.10 -4.92 -4.02
CA TYR A 194 -5.75 -5.42 -3.79
C TYR A 194 -5.58 -5.77 -2.33
N VAL A 195 -5.07 -6.98 -2.04
CA VAL A 195 -4.65 -7.34 -0.70
C VAL A 195 -3.14 -7.20 -0.65
N VAL A 196 -2.65 -6.32 0.21
CA VAL A 196 -1.22 -6.03 0.39
C VAL A 196 -0.80 -6.32 1.83
N ASP A 197 0.33 -6.97 2.01
CA ASP A 197 0.88 -7.30 3.34
C ASP A 197 2.02 -6.31 3.65
N LEU A 198 1.72 -5.29 4.47
CA LEU A 198 2.63 -4.17 4.72
C LEU A 198 3.47 -4.38 5.98
N PRO A 199 4.81 -4.24 5.94
CA PRO A 199 5.64 -4.36 7.13
C PRO A 199 5.28 -3.34 8.22
N ALA A 200 5.48 -3.72 9.48
CA ALA A 200 5.36 -2.77 10.59
C ALA A 200 6.24 -1.54 10.38
N TYR A 201 5.68 -0.37 10.72
CA TYR A 201 6.26 0.97 10.51
C TYR A 201 6.30 1.45 9.06
N GLU A 202 6.03 0.58 8.09
CA GLU A 202 5.85 0.92 6.66
C GLU A 202 4.39 0.74 6.21
N ASN A 203 3.51 0.37 7.13
CA ASN A 203 2.08 0.18 6.92
C ASN A 203 1.30 1.51 6.84
N ASP A 204 1.78 2.44 6.02
CA ASP A 204 1.17 3.76 5.81
C ASP A 204 0.43 3.87 4.48
N LEU A 205 -0.31 4.97 4.31
CA LEU A 205 -1.18 5.14 3.15
C LEU A 205 -0.37 5.29 1.86
N LEU A 206 0.74 6.03 1.91
CA LEU A 206 1.55 6.25 0.72
C LEU A 206 2.16 4.94 0.21
N HIS A 207 2.64 4.09 1.11
CA HIS A 207 3.16 2.77 0.78
C HIS A 207 2.07 1.88 0.18
N ALA A 208 0.88 1.83 0.80
CA ALA A 208 -0.26 1.08 0.27
C ALA A 208 -0.69 1.54 -1.15
N LEU A 209 -0.68 2.85 -1.40
CA LEU A 209 -1.01 3.40 -2.73
C LEU A 209 0.06 3.03 -3.75
N ASN A 210 1.34 3.17 -3.40
CA ASN A 210 2.45 2.81 -4.30
C ASN A 210 2.42 1.33 -4.70
N GLU A 211 2.21 0.42 -3.74
CA GLU A 211 2.06 -1.03 -3.98
C GLU A 211 0.88 -1.37 -4.90
N THR A 212 -0.16 -0.52 -4.93
CA THR A 212 -1.40 -0.77 -5.68
C THR A 212 -1.53 0.06 -6.95
N GLY A 213 -0.45 0.70 -7.40
CA GLY A 213 -0.36 1.43 -8.67
C GLY A 213 -0.25 2.95 -8.53
N GLY A 214 0.25 3.45 -7.41
CA GLY A 214 0.55 4.86 -7.17
C GLY A 214 -0.64 5.74 -6.78
N LEU A 215 -0.39 7.06 -6.77
CA LEU A 215 -1.41 8.05 -6.44
C LEU A 215 -2.60 7.99 -7.41
N PRO A 216 -3.82 8.27 -6.93
CA PRO A 216 -4.99 8.33 -7.80
C PRO A 216 -4.84 9.36 -8.94
N GLY A 217 -5.43 9.04 -10.09
CA GLY A 217 -5.44 9.92 -11.26
C GLY A 217 -6.43 11.09 -11.15
N MET A 218 -6.47 11.94 -12.17
CA MET A 218 -7.37 13.12 -12.22
C MET A 218 -8.86 12.77 -12.24
N ASP A 219 -9.19 11.51 -12.51
CA ASP A 219 -10.55 11.00 -12.60
C ASP A 219 -11.03 10.31 -11.31
N ALA A 220 -10.18 10.29 -10.27
CA ALA A 220 -10.50 9.86 -8.91
C ALA A 220 -11.01 11.03 -8.06
N GLN A 221 -11.68 10.71 -6.95
CA GLN A 221 -12.00 11.72 -5.94
C GLN A 221 -10.74 12.07 -5.13
N ASN A 222 -10.65 13.31 -4.64
CA ASN A 222 -9.56 13.77 -3.77
C ASN A 222 -9.80 13.33 -2.31
N GLU A 223 -10.21 12.08 -2.10
CA GLU A 223 -10.59 11.53 -0.81
C GLU A 223 -10.09 10.08 -0.69
N VAL A 224 -9.68 9.71 0.51
CA VAL A 224 -9.36 8.32 0.87
C VAL A 224 -10.08 7.96 2.15
N LEU A 225 -10.87 6.89 2.11
CA LEU A 225 -11.55 6.35 3.28
C LEU A 225 -10.70 5.26 3.92
N ILE A 226 -10.30 5.46 5.19
CA ILE A 226 -9.56 4.46 5.96
C ILE A 226 -10.52 3.83 6.97
N ILE A 227 -10.99 2.62 6.66
CA ILE A 227 -11.81 1.82 7.57
C ILE A 227 -10.87 0.93 8.38
N ARG A 228 -10.86 1.13 9.71
CA ARG A 228 -10.10 0.28 10.63
C ARG A 228 -11.09 -0.57 11.42
N GLY A 229 -10.92 -1.88 11.38
CA GLY A 229 -11.59 -2.77 12.32
C GLY A 229 -11.03 -2.50 13.71
N GLY A 230 -11.80 -1.84 14.55
CA GLY A 230 -11.50 -1.80 15.99
C GLY A 230 -11.87 -3.14 16.60
N ALA A 231 -10.96 -3.73 17.36
CA ALA A 231 -11.35 -4.56 18.48
C ALA A 231 -12.28 -3.72 19.38
N MET A 232 -13.49 -4.22 19.63
CA MET A 232 -14.17 -3.95 20.89
C MET A 232 -13.46 -4.71 22.00
#